data_AF-A0A352Y280-F1
#
_entry.id   AF-A0A352Y280-F1
#
_cell.length_a   1.000
_cell.length_b   1.000
_cell.length_c   1.000
_cell.angle_alpha   90.00
_cell.angle_beta   90.00
_cell.angle_gamma   90.00
#
_symmetry.space_group_name_H-M   'P 1'
#
loop_
_entity.id
_entity.type
_entity.pdbx_description
1 polymer ?
#
loop_
_entity_poly.entity_id
_entity_poly.type
_entity_poly.pdbx_seq_one_letter_code
_entity_poly.pdbx_strand_id
1 'polypeptide(L)'
;AYAENIYQAAADPFLYHSLGSPFDVMGTFVRYVMSGHPSSATQEVQLRDDPSSVRSRLQAVLAALSPSTLDHLIRTFFTDKHLQQLFNRYATYNGSSPYQVASVYSIIPYVELISGGWYFKGGIYTLALALEKLARELGVSITTNCDVRRILVEHSEARGVVLADGRVLRADVVIANSDVVTTHRELLSPAVRNERFVRRLEGLEPSCSGFVLMLGVNKRYLQLSHHNIFFSDDYRAEFADLFGRHVPPGNPTIYICATSRSDATQAPEGHENLFVLVNAPYLTARSDWQRDASAYRERVLDVL
;
A
#
# COMPACT_ATOMS: atom_id res chain seq x y z
N ALA A 1 22.46 -4.04 2.26
CA ALA A 1 22.68 -5.46 1.97
C ALA A 1 21.37 -6.26 1.76
N TYR A 2 20.71 -6.85 2.77
CA TYR A 2 19.53 -7.72 2.53
C TYR A 2 18.39 -7.00 1.78
N ALA A 3 17.88 -5.90 2.34
CA ALA A 3 16.79 -5.12 1.73
C ALA A 3 17.20 -4.42 0.43
N GLU A 4 18.45 -3.99 0.35
CA GLU A 4 19.05 -3.40 -0.85
C GLU A 4 19.09 -4.38 -2.03
N ASN A 5 19.48 -5.64 -1.79
CA ASN A 5 19.48 -6.67 -2.84
C ASN A 5 18.06 -6.89 -3.39
N ILE A 6 17.05 -6.89 -2.52
CA ILE A 6 15.64 -6.98 -2.93
C ILE A 6 15.26 -5.74 -3.75
N TYR A 7 15.64 -4.54 -3.30
CA TYR A 7 15.34 -3.29 -4.00
C TYR A 7 15.95 -3.23 -5.40
N GLN A 8 17.25 -3.54 -5.53
CA GLN A 8 17.92 -3.56 -6.82
C GLN A 8 17.33 -4.63 -7.75
N ALA A 9 16.88 -5.77 -7.20
CA ALA A 9 16.17 -6.78 -7.96
C ALA A 9 14.80 -6.31 -8.43
N ALA A 10 14.01 -5.68 -7.55
CA ALA A 10 12.69 -5.17 -7.88
C ALA A 10 12.75 -4.06 -8.95
N ALA A 11 13.84 -3.30 -9.04
CA ALA A 11 14.01 -2.30 -10.10
C ALA A 11 14.15 -2.91 -11.51
N ASP A 12 14.37 -4.23 -11.64
CA ASP A 12 14.58 -4.91 -12.91
C ASP A 12 13.26 -5.11 -13.69
N PRO A 13 13.12 -4.52 -14.90
CA PRO A 13 11.91 -4.64 -15.70
C PRO A 13 11.48 -6.07 -16.03
N PHE A 14 12.43 -7.04 -16.05
CA PHE A 14 12.13 -8.44 -16.32
C PHE A 14 11.13 -9.05 -15.34
N LEU A 15 11.12 -8.59 -14.09
CA LEU A 15 10.21 -9.11 -13.07
C LEU A 15 8.75 -8.69 -13.33
N TYR A 16 8.50 -7.67 -14.16
CA TYR A 16 7.16 -7.18 -14.50
C TYR A 16 6.53 -7.88 -15.72
N HIS A 17 7.27 -8.74 -16.42
CA HIS A 17 6.79 -9.47 -17.61
C HIS A 17 6.20 -10.85 -17.31
N SER A 18 5.94 -11.19 -16.04
CA SER A 18 5.30 -12.46 -15.71
C SER A 18 3.79 -12.41 -15.97
N LEU A 19 3.28 -13.39 -16.73
CA LEU A 19 1.84 -13.59 -16.97
C LEU A 19 1.11 -14.22 -15.75
N GLY A 20 1.80 -14.38 -14.62
CA GLY A 20 1.19 -14.74 -13.33
C GLY A 20 0.95 -16.24 -13.09
N SER A 21 1.32 -17.13 -14.02
CA SER A 21 1.29 -18.57 -13.75
C SER A 21 2.51 -18.99 -12.89
N PRO A 22 2.39 -20.02 -12.03
CA PRO A 22 3.52 -20.47 -11.20
C PRO A 22 4.77 -20.87 -12.00
N PHE A 23 4.58 -21.48 -13.17
CA PHE A 23 5.67 -21.85 -14.06
C PHE A 23 6.33 -20.63 -14.71
N ASP A 24 5.54 -19.62 -15.09
CA ASP A 24 6.06 -18.37 -15.65
C ASP A 24 6.83 -17.56 -14.61
N VAL A 25 6.33 -17.50 -13.38
CA VAL A 25 7.02 -16.86 -12.25
C VAL A 25 8.37 -17.54 -11.99
N MET A 26 8.40 -18.87 -11.97
CA MET A 26 9.64 -19.63 -11.80
C MET A 26 10.61 -19.38 -12.96
N GLY A 27 10.14 -19.43 -14.20
CA GLY A 27 10.94 -19.14 -15.39
C GLY A 27 11.49 -17.70 -15.39
N THR A 28 10.72 -16.74 -14.88
CA THR A 28 11.16 -15.35 -14.71
C THR A 28 12.28 -15.23 -13.68
N PHE A 29 12.20 -15.90 -12.53
CA PHE A 29 13.29 -15.88 -11.54
C PHE A 29 14.56 -16.55 -12.05
N VAL A 30 14.46 -17.68 -12.76
CA VAL A 30 15.63 -18.34 -13.37
C VAL A 30 16.31 -17.42 -14.38
N ARG A 31 15.53 -16.78 -15.27
CA ARG A 31 16.06 -15.81 -16.24
C ARG A 31 16.70 -14.61 -15.57
N TYR A 32 16.08 -14.07 -14.51
CA TYR A 32 16.65 -12.96 -13.75
C TYR A 32 18.02 -13.33 -13.15
N VAL A 33 18.15 -14.48 -12.48
CA VAL A 33 19.43 -14.90 -11.88
C VAL A 33 20.53 -15.05 -12.94
N MET A 34 20.21 -15.70 -14.06
CA MET A 34 21.17 -16.03 -15.10
C MET A 34 21.58 -14.81 -15.95
N SER A 35 20.64 -13.94 -16.28
CA SER A 35 20.86 -12.89 -17.28
C SER A 35 20.90 -11.48 -16.71
N GLY A 36 20.20 -11.21 -15.61
CA GLY A 36 19.94 -9.84 -15.12
C GLY A 36 19.39 -8.89 -16.19
N HIS A 37 19.36 -7.59 -15.90
CA HIS A 37 19.18 -6.54 -16.90
C HIS A 37 20.45 -5.67 -17.00
N PRO A 38 20.90 -5.29 -18.21
CA PRO A 38 21.88 -4.21 -18.36
C PRO A 38 21.26 -2.90 -17.89
N SER A 39 21.74 -2.39 -16.76
CA SER A 39 21.35 -1.10 -16.19
C SER A 39 21.88 0.06 -17.04
N SER A 40 21.07 0.52 -18.00
CA SER A 40 21.27 1.74 -18.83
C SER A 40 22.54 1.76 -19.70
N ALA A 41 22.45 2.44 -20.85
CA ALA A 41 23.42 2.44 -21.95
C ALA A 41 24.82 3.05 -21.65
N THR A 42 25.25 3.13 -20.39
CA THR A 42 26.60 3.56 -19.99
C THR A 42 27.39 2.50 -19.20
N GLN A 43 26.80 1.34 -18.89
CA GLN A 43 27.46 0.24 -18.15
C GLN A 43 27.55 -1.08 -18.94
N GLU A 44 27.48 -1.06 -20.27
CA GLU A 44 27.47 -2.27 -21.11
C GLU A 44 28.74 -3.14 -21.02
N VAL A 45 29.85 -2.64 -20.46
CA VAL A 45 31.14 -3.34 -20.50
C VAL A 45 31.49 -4.10 -19.21
N GLN A 46 30.80 -3.88 -18.08
CA GLN A 46 31.23 -4.46 -16.78
C GLN A 46 30.31 -5.54 -16.19
N LEU A 47 29.05 -5.66 -16.62
CA LEU A 47 28.07 -6.51 -15.91
C LEU A 47 27.93 -7.94 -16.44
N ARG A 48 28.45 -8.26 -17.63
CA ARG A 48 28.23 -9.58 -18.24
C ARG A 48 29.03 -10.72 -17.62
N ASP A 49 30.15 -10.43 -16.96
CA ASP A 49 31.08 -11.45 -16.44
C ASP A 49 31.50 -11.24 -14.97
N ASP A 50 30.62 -10.68 -14.12
CA ASP A 50 30.87 -10.61 -12.67
C ASP A 50 30.12 -11.72 -11.90
N PRO A 51 30.82 -12.75 -11.36
CA PRO A 51 30.23 -13.78 -10.50
C PRO A 51 29.54 -13.22 -9.25
N SER A 52 29.93 -12.01 -8.81
CA SER A 52 29.29 -11.30 -7.71
C SER A 52 27.85 -10.91 -8.05
N SER A 53 27.54 -10.66 -9.32
CA SER A 53 26.22 -10.28 -9.82
C SER A 53 25.23 -11.45 -9.83
N VAL A 54 25.65 -12.66 -10.23
CA VAL A 54 24.77 -13.85 -10.20
C VAL A 54 24.46 -14.23 -8.75
N ARG A 55 25.48 -14.17 -7.87
CA ARG A 55 25.31 -14.47 -6.44
C ARG A 55 24.37 -13.48 -5.76
N SER A 56 24.49 -12.17 -6.04
CA SER A 56 23.60 -11.16 -5.47
C SER A 56 22.16 -11.31 -5.98
N ARG A 57 21.96 -11.60 -7.28
CA ARG A 57 20.64 -11.90 -7.86
C ARG A 57 20.01 -13.16 -7.26
N LEU A 58 20.79 -14.22 -7.07
CA LEU A 58 20.32 -15.43 -6.40
C LEU A 58 19.94 -15.14 -4.94
N GLN A 59 20.73 -14.37 -4.21
CA GLN A 59 20.40 -13.95 -2.85
C GLN A 59 19.10 -13.13 -2.80
N ALA A 60 18.86 -12.25 -3.77
CA ALA A 60 17.62 -11.49 -3.86
C ALA A 60 16.40 -12.39 -4.10
N VAL A 61 16.51 -13.39 -4.99
CA VAL A 61 15.43 -14.37 -5.21
C VAL A 61 15.18 -15.21 -3.96
N LEU A 62 16.24 -15.71 -3.30
CA LEU A 62 16.11 -16.45 -2.04
C LEU A 62 15.48 -15.61 -0.93
N ALA A 63 15.81 -14.32 -0.87
CA ALA A 63 15.20 -13.38 0.07
C ALA A 63 13.72 -13.14 -0.24
N ALA A 64 13.36 -12.97 -1.53
CA ALA A 64 11.98 -12.78 -1.96
C ALA A 64 11.09 -14.01 -1.74
N LEU A 65 11.66 -15.21 -1.88
CA LEU A 65 10.99 -16.49 -1.65
C LEU A 65 11.12 -17.00 -0.21
N SER A 66 11.69 -16.19 0.70
CA SER A 66 11.86 -16.61 2.09
C SER A 66 10.50 -16.91 2.73
N PRO A 67 10.33 -18.06 3.39
CA PRO A 67 9.11 -18.37 4.13
C PRO A 67 9.04 -17.61 5.48
N SER A 68 10.09 -16.87 5.84
CA SER A 68 10.15 -16.13 7.09
C SER A 68 9.23 -14.92 7.07
N THR A 69 8.68 -14.60 8.24
CA THR A 69 7.92 -13.37 8.44
C THR A 69 8.84 -12.17 8.61
N LEU A 70 8.29 -10.97 8.45
CA LEU A 70 9.01 -9.72 8.71
C LEU A 70 9.54 -9.64 10.15
N ASP A 71 8.72 -9.98 11.16
CA ASP A 71 9.15 -10.02 12.57
C ASP A 71 10.30 -11.01 12.80
N HIS A 72 10.23 -12.19 12.18
CA HIS A 72 11.30 -13.17 12.29
C HIS A 72 12.62 -12.60 11.74
N LEU A 73 12.57 -12.01 10.54
CA LEU A 73 13.75 -11.38 9.94
C LEU A 73 14.30 -10.27 10.85
N ILE A 74 13.47 -9.35 11.32
CA ILE A 74 13.89 -8.21 12.14
C ILE A 74 14.58 -8.65 13.44
N ARG A 75 14.10 -9.71 14.09
CA ARG A 75 14.71 -10.29 15.29
C ARG A 75 16.13 -10.84 15.07
N THR A 76 16.49 -11.16 13.82
CA THR A 76 17.86 -11.56 13.48
C THR A 76 18.83 -10.38 13.43
N PHE A 77 18.33 -9.15 13.25
CA PHE A 77 19.14 -7.94 13.17
C PHE A 77 19.18 -7.15 14.48
N PHE A 78 18.09 -7.15 15.26
CA PHE A 78 17.94 -6.32 16.45
C PHE A 78 17.58 -7.15 17.66
N THR A 79 18.24 -6.87 18.79
CA THR A 79 17.89 -7.42 20.11
C THR A 79 17.00 -6.48 20.91
N ASP A 80 17.11 -5.16 20.67
CA ASP A 80 16.29 -4.14 21.31
C ASP A 80 14.81 -4.22 20.84
N LYS A 81 13.89 -4.26 21.80
CA LYS A 81 12.46 -4.44 21.51
C LYS A 81 11.83 -3.23 20.83
N HIS A 82 12.31 -2.02 21.08
CA HIS A 82 11.79 -0.81 20.46
C HIS A 82 12.23 -0.71 19.00
N LEU A 83 13.48 -1.08 18.67
CA LEU A 83 13.92 -1.20 17.28
C LEU A 83 13.14 -2.30 16.55
N GLN A 84 12.93 -3.46 17.18
CA GLN A 84 12.11 -4.51 16.58
C GLN A 84 10.69 -4.00 16.26
N GLN A 85 10.06 -3.31 17.21
CA GLN A 85 8.73 -2.73 17.02
C GLN A 85 8.71 -1.65 15.93
N LEU A 86 9.69 -0.75 15.92
CA LEU A 86 9.84 0.30 14.91
C LEU A 86 9.91 -0.28 13.49
N PHE A 87 10.73 -1.32 13.28
CA PHE A 87 10.84 -1.95 11.97
C PHE A 87 9.64 -2.84 11.63
N ASN A 88 9.00 -3.46 12.63
CA ASN A 88 7.78 -4.24 12.42
C ASN A 88 6.61 -3.36 11.95
N ARG A 89 6.60 -2.07 12.32
CA ARG A 89 5.59 -1.10 11.87
C ARG A 89 5.45 -1.02 10.36
N TYR A 90 6.52 -1.24 9.61
CA TYR A 90 6.47 -1.16 8.15
C TYR A 90 5.53 -2.19 7.51
N ALA A 91 5.12 -3.24 8.25
CA ALA A 91 4.03 -4.11 7.82
C ALA A 91 2.71 -3.36 7.59
N THR A 92 2.45 -2.24 8.29
CA THR A 92 1.19 -1.50 8.12
C THR A 92 1.17 -0.67 6.84
N TYR A 93 2.28 -0.51 6.11
CA TYR A 93 2.32 0.25 4.85
C TYR A 93 1.54 -0.45 3.72
N ASN A 94 1.38 -1.77 3.82
CA ASN A 94 0.46 -2.54 2.98
C ASN A 94 -0.73 -3.10 3.79
N GLY A 95 -0.91 -2.60 5.01
CA GLY A 95 -1.94 -3.04 5.96
C GLY A 95 -1.87 -4.52 6.34
N SER A 96 -0.67 -5.08 6.54
CA SER A 96 -0.48 -6.46 6.99
C SER A 96 0.01 -6.55 8.44
N SER A 97 -0.03 -7.76 9.00
CA SER A 97 0.63 -8.09 10.27
C SER A 97 2.11 -8.41 10.08
N PRO A 98 3.04 -7.83 10.88
CA PRO A 98 4.47 -8.18 10.81
C PRO A 98 4.75 -9.64 11.16
N TYR A 99 3.81 -10.29 11.86
CA TYR A 99 3.89 -11.69 12.27
C TYR A 99 3.38 -12.67 11.22
N GLN A 100 2.89 -12.18 10.07
CA GLN A 100 2.37 -12.99 8.97
C GLN A 100 2.97 -12.59 7.62
N VAL A 101 3.19 -11.29 7.42
CA VAL A 101 3.71 -10.74 6.17
C VAL A 101 5.13 -11.26 5.89
N ALA A 102 5.41 -11.56 4.62
CA ALA A 102 6.70 -12.10 4.20
C ALA A 102 7.85 -11.12 4.48
N SER A 103 9.03 -11.65 4.75
CA SER A 103 10.22 -10.85 5.09
C SER A 103 10.69 -9.93 3.96
N VAL A 104 10.29 -10.20 2.71
CA VAL A 104 10.59 -9.36 1.54
C VAL A 104 10.13 -7.91 1.72
N TYR A 105 9.11 -7.67 2.55
CA TYR A 105 8.60 -6.33 2.85
C TYR A 105 9.56 -5.48 3.71
N SER A 106 10.70 -6.02 4.16
CA SER A 106 11.81 -5.22 4.69
C SER A 106 12.39 -4.23 3.68
N ILE A 107 12.01 -4.33 2.40
CA ILE A 107 12.32 -3.33 1.38
C ILE A 107 11.73 -1.94 1.69
N ILE A 108 10.57 -1.88 2.34
CA ILE A 108 9.87 -0.61 2.61
C ILE A 108 10.72 0.33 3.49
N PRO A 109 11.20 -0.09 4.69
CA PRO A 109 12.07 0.76 5.49
C PRO A 109 13.36 1.15 4.76
N TYR A 110 13.88 0.28 3.89
CA TYR A 110 15.07 0.60 3.10
C TYR A 110 14.81 1.77 2.15
N VAL A 111 13.70 1.74 1.40
CA VAL A 111 13.34 2.83 0.47
C VAL A 111 13.15 4.13 1.24
N GLU A 112 12.42 4.12 2.36
CA GLU A 112 12.17 5.34 3.12
C GLU A 112 13.46 5.93 3.73
N LEU A 113 14.35 5.09 4.28
CA LEU A 113 15.59 5.54 4.90
C LEU A 113 16.64 6.02 3.89
N ILE A 114 16.65 5.47 2.67
CA ILE A 114 17.63 5.83 1.63
C ILE A 114 17.14 6.97 0.75
N SER A 115 15.88 6.93 0.32
CA SER A 115 15.30 7.94 -0.59
C SER A 115 14.69 9.14 0.15
N GLY A 116 14.44 9.00 1.46
CA GLY A 116 13.81 10.01 2.29
C GLY A 116 12.30 10.17 2.06
N GLY A 117 11.67 10.93 2.95
CA GLY A 117 10.28 11.37 2.81
C GLY A 117 10.21 12.76 2.18
N TRP A 118 9.25 12.98 1.27
CA TRP A 118 9.04 14.24 0.57
C TRP A 118 7.65 14.79 0.86
N TYR A 119 7.56 16.11 1.03
CA TYR A 119 6.30 16.81 1.25
C TYR A 119 5.98 17.75 0.10
N PHE A 120 4.75 17.66 -0.41
CA PHE A 120 4.24 18.59 -1.41
C PHE A 120 3.64 19.81 -0.72
N LYS A 121 4.15 21.01 -1.03
CA LYS A 121 3.58 22.26 -0.53
C LYS A 121 2.09 22.35 -0.90
N GLY A 122 1.23 22.64 0.07
CA GLY A 122 -0.23 22.56 -0.05
C GLY A 122 -0.83 21.18 0.26
N GLY A 123 -0.02 20.20 0.64
CA GLY A 123 -0.43 18.84 0.97
C GLY A 123 -0.45 17.88 -0.24
N ILE A 124 -0.60 16.58 0.04
CA ILE A 124 -0.52 15.51 -0.98
C ILE A 124 -1.58 15.64 -2.10
N TYR A 125 -2.72 16.27 -1.83
CA TYR A 125 -3.77 16.49 -2.82
C TYR A 125 -3.30 17.35 -4.01
N THR A 126 -2.29 18.19 -3.81
CA THR A 126 -1.70 19.00 -4.90
C THR A 126 -1.08 18.14 -6.01
N LEU A 127 -0.60 16.93 -5.69
CA LEU A 127 -0.11 15.99 -6.69
C LEU A 127 -1.25 15.54 -7.62
N ALA A 128 -2.43 15.26 -7.09
CA ALA A 128 -3.60 14.88 -7.88
C ALA A 128 -4.03 16.02 -8.83
N LEU A 129 -4.04 17.26 -8.33
CA LEU A 129 -4.35 18.44 -9.14
C LEU A 129 -3.31 18.68 -10.26
N ALA A 130 -2.03 18.47 -9.96
CA ALA A 130 -0.96 18.58 -10.96
C ALA A 130 -1.10 17.52 -12.06
N LEU A 131 -1.41 16.28 -11.70
CA LEU A 131 -1.66 15.21 -12.65
C LEU A 131 -2.92 15.45 -13.49
N GLU A 132 -4.01 15.92 -12.88
CA GLU A 132 -5.23 16.30 -13.59
C GLU A 132 -4.93 17.39 -14.63
N LYS A 133 -4.22 18.44 -14.22
CA LYS A 133 -3.84 19.54 -15.11
C LYS A 133 -3.03 19.03 -16.30
N LEU A 134 -1.97 18.26 -16.05
CA LEU A 134 -1.13 17.70 -17.11
C LEU A 134 -1.93 16.80 -18.07
N ALA A 135 -2.81 15.94 -17.53
CA ALA A 135 -3.66 15.09 -18.35
C ALA A 135 -4.55 15.91 -19.28
N ARG A 136 -5.17 16.99 -18.79
CA ARG A 136 -6.00 17.90 -19.61
C ARG A 136 -5.17 18.63 -20.67
N GLU A 137 -3.96 19.07 -20.34
CA GLU A 137 -3.03 19.70 -21.30
C GLU A 137 -2.63 18.72 -22.43
N LEU A 138 -2.56 17.43 -22.13
CA LEU A 138 -2.32 16.35 -23.09
C LEU A 138 -3.60 15.90 -23.84
N GLY A 139 -4.73 16.56 -23.63
CA GLY A 139 -6.00 16.29 -24.33
C GLY A 139 -6.88 15.21 -23.69
N VAL A 140 -6.56 14.75 -22.47
CA VAL A 140 -7.41 13.78 -21.74
C VAL A 140 -8.69 14.46 -21.25
N SER A 141 -9.84 13.85 -21.56
CA SER A 141 -11.13 14.26 -21.03
C SER A 141 -11.41 13.60 -19.69
N ILE A 142 -11.57 14.39 -18.63
CA ILE A 142 -11.89 13.92 -17.28
C ILE A 142 -13.30 14.40 -16.91
N THR A 143 -14.18 13.43 -16.66
CA THR A 143 -15.57 13.68 -16.26
C THR A 143 -15.82 13.09 -14.89
N THR A 144 -16.26 13.93 -13.94
CA THR A 144 -16.62 13.52 -12.57
C THR A 144 -18.12 13.27 -12.45
N ASN A 145 -18.56 12.72 -11.30
CA ASN A 145 -19.97 12.38 -11.06
C ASN A 145 -20.56 11.45 -12.14
N CYS A 146 -19.74 10.55 -12.67
CA CYS A 146 -20.10 9.62 -13.74
C CYS A 146 -19.84 8.18 -13.28
N ASP A 147 -20.65 7.71 -12.33
CA ASP A 147 -20.52 6.38 -11.76
C ASP A 147 -20.68 5.31 -12.84
N VAL A 148 -19.63 4.51 -13.06
CA VAL A 148 -19.69 3.36 -13.96
C VAL A 148 -20.42 2.21 -13.26
N ARG A 149 -21.49 1.72 -13.88
CA ARG A 149 -22.26 0.56 -13.36
C ARG A 149 -21.86 -0.74 -14.01
N ARG A 150 -21.39 -0.72 -15.25
CA ARG A 150 -21.08 -1.94 -15.99
C ARG A 150 -20.03 -1.70 -17.05
N ILE A 151 -19.14 -2.66 -17.23
CA ILE A 151 -18.26 -2.74 -18.40
C ILE A 151 -19.05 -3.44 -19.52
N LEU A 152 -19.14 -2.79 -20.67
CA LEU A 152 -19.78 -3.35 -21.85
C LEU A 152 -18.82 -4.36 -22.50
N VAL A 153 -19.28 -5.60 -22.67
CA VAL A 153 -18.53 -6.66 -23.33
C VAL A 153 -19.35 -7.19 -24.51
N GLU A 154 -18.78 -7.18 -25.70
CA GLU A 154 -19.37 -7.68 -26.94
C GLU A 154 -18.37 -8.64 -27.59
N HIS A 155 -18.82 -9.83 -27.99
CA HIS A 155 -17.95 -10.88 -28.59
C HIS A 155 -16.68 -11.17 -27.76
N SER A 156 -16.83 -11.24 -26.43
CA SER A 156 -15.73 -11.46 -25.47
C SER A 156 -14.68 -10.35 -25.39
N GLU A 157 -14.96 -9.17 -25.94
CA GLU A 157 -14.08 -8.00 -25.84
C GLU A 157 -14.77 -6.82 -25.16
N ALA A 158 -14.01 -6.07 -24.35
CA ALA A 158 -14.52 -4.83 -23.76
C ALA A 158 -14.74 -3.78 -24.86
N ARG A 159 -15.90 -3.11 -24.83
CA ARG A 159 -16.33 -2.12 -25.84
C ARG A 159 -16.79 -0.79 -25.24
N GLY A 160 -16.54 -0.59 -23.95
CA GLY A 160 -16.90 0.63 -23.25
C GLY A 160 -17.52 0.36 -21.89
N VAL A 161 -18.28 1.33 -21.40
CA VAL A 161 -18.94 1.30 -20.09
C VAL A 161 -20.36 1.84 -20.16
N VAL A 162 -21.19 1.38 -19.22
CA VAL A 162 -22.54 1.90 -18.96
C VAL A 162 -22.50 2.64 -17.64
N LEU A 163 -22.94 3.89 -17.65
CA LEU A 163 -23.02 4.75 -16.47
C LEU A 163 -24.31 4.49 -15.68
N ALA A 164 -24.36 4.97 -14.44
CA ALA A 164 -25.52 4.84 -13.55
C ALA A 164 -26.78 5.51 -14.08
N ASP A 165 -26.63 6.55 -14.91
CA ASP A 165 -27.73 7.25 -15.58
C ASP A 165 -28.19 6.57 -16.89
N GLY A 166 -27.60 5.41 -17.23
CA GLY A 166 -27.93 4.64 -18.43
C GLY A 166 -27.18 5.06 -19.69
N ARG A 167 -26.39 6.15 -19.67
CA ARG A 167 -25.55 6.51 -20.81
C ARG A 167 -24.51 5.43 -21.09
N VAL A 168 -24.22 5.21 -22.37
CA VAL A 168 -23.19 4.27 -22.83
C VAL A 168 -22.03 5.05 -23.42
N LEU A 169 -20.84 4.85 -22.88
CA LEU A 169 -19.59 5.40 -23.40
C LEU A 169 -18.84 4.28 -24.11
N ARG A 170 -18.66 4.39 -25.42
CA ARG A 170 -17.92 3.41 -26.23
C ARG A 170 -16.42 3.67 -26.17
N ALA A 171 -15.63 2.60 -26.14
CA ALA A 171 -14.17 2.67 -26.18
C ALA A 171 -13.60 1.35 -26.73
N ASP A 172 -12.47 1.43 -27.42
CA ASP A 172 -11.75 0.25 -27.92
C ASP A 172 -11.02 -0.50 -26.79
N VAL A 173 -10.60 0.25 -25.77
CA VAL A 173 -9.89 -0.25 -24.59
C VAL A 173 -10.54 0.32 -23.34
N VAL A 174 -10.74 -0.52 -22.32
CA VAL A 174 -11.23 -0.12 -21.01
C VAL A 174 -10.18 -0.48 -19.97
N ILE A 175 -9.68 0.53 -19.25
CA ILE A 175 -8.77 0.35 -18.12
C ILE A 175 -9.56 0.62 -16.84
N ALA A 176 -9.74 -0.41 -16.01
CA ALA A 176 -10.39 -0.28 -14.72
C ALA A 176 -9.34 -0.03 -13.63
N ASN A 177 -9.36 1.17 -13.06
CA ASN A 177 -8.58 1.52 -11.86
C ASN A 177 -9.43 1.43 -10.57
N SER A 178 -10.58 0.78 -10.65
CA SER A 178 -11.41 0.41 -9.49
C SER A 178 -10.84 -0.80 -8.76
N ASP A 179 -11.28 -1.02 -7.53
CA ASP A 179 -10.96 -2.24 -6.78
C ASP A 179 -11.23 -3.51 -7.62
N VAL A 180 -10.32 -4.49 -7.55
CA VAL A 180 -10.34 -5.66 -8.41
C VAL A 180 -11.53 -6.57 -8.11
N VAL A 181 -11.91 -6.71 -6.84
CA VAL A 181 -13.08 -7.49 -6.44
C VAL A 181 -14.33 -6.83 -7.01
N THR A 182 -14.47 -5.52 -6.81
CA THR A 182 -15.58 -4.71 -7.33
C THR A 182 -15.67 -4.80 -8.86
N THR A 183 -14.54 -4.67 -9.55
CA THR A 183 -14.48 -4.73 -11.02
C THR A 183 -15.01 -6.08 -11.53
N HIS A 184 -14.52 -7.19 -10.98
CA HIS A 184 -14.91 -8.53 -11.44
C HIS A 184 -16.30 -8.96 -10.95
N ARG A 185 -16.71 -8.54 -9.75
CA ARG A 185 -17.97 -8.95 -9.12
C ARG A 185 -19.14 -8.04 -9.46
N GLU A 186 -18.93 -6.76 -9.73
CA GLU A 186 -20.02 -5.80 -9.86
C GLU A 186 -20.07 -5.19 -11.25
N LEU A 187 -18.91 -4.83 -11.82
CA LEU A 187 -18.87 -4.15 -13.12
C LEU A 187 -18.94 -5.11 -14.31
N LEU A 188 -18.49 -6.36 -14.16
CA LEU A 188 -18.67 -7.39 -15.21
C LEU A 188 -20.02 -8.09 -15.07
N SER A 189 -20.71 -8.28 -16.21
CA SER A 189 -21.96 -9.02 -16.22
C SER A 189 -21.73 -10.51 -15.87
N PRO A 190 -22.72 -11.19 -15.27
CA PRO A 190 -22.60 -12.61 -14.95
C PRO A 190 -22.27 -13.50 -16.16
N ALA A 191 -22.69 -13.09 -17.37
CA ALA A 191 -22.46 -13.84 -18.60
C ALA A 191 -20.98 -13.94 -19.03
N VAL A 192 -20.13 -12.99 -18.61
CA VAL A 192 -18.70 -12.94 -18.97
C VAL A 192 -17.78 -13.04 -17.76
N ARG A 193 -18.35 -13.13 -16.57
CA ARG A 193 -17.62 -13.18 -15.31
C ARG A 193 -16.99 -14.55 -15.10
N ASN A 194 -15.72 -14.57 -14.69
CA ASN A 194 -15.07 -15.78 -14.21
C ASN A 194 -15.38 -16.01 -12.72
N GLU A 195 -16.41 -16.81 -12.44
CA GLU A 195 -16.86 -17.12 -11.08
C GLU A 195 -15.79 -17.78 -10.19
N ARG A 196 -14.90 -18.59 -10.79
CA ARG A 196 -13.80 -19.20 -10.03
C ARG A 196 -12.80 -18.14 -9.58
N PHE A 197 -12.52 -17.16 -10.45
CA PHE A 197 -11.61 -16.07 -10.14
C PHE A 197 -12.21 -15.14 -9.08
N VAL A 198 -13.50 -14.80 -9.18
CA VAL A 198 -14.20 -13.99 -8.16
C VAL A 198 -14.17 -14.69 -6.80
N ARG A 199 -14.54 -15.98 -6.72
CA ARG A 199 -14.45 -16.74 -5.46
C ARG A 199 -13.05 -16.78 -4.87
N ARG A 200 -12.01 -16.84 -5.72
CA ARG A 200 -10.62 -16.77 -5.25
C ARG A 200 -10.32 -15.41 -4.65
N LEU A 201 -10.71 -14.32 -5.31
CA LEU A 201 -10.49 -12.96 -4.82
C LEU A 201 -11.24 -12.69 -3.51
N GLU A 202 -12.49 -13.12 -3.40
CA GLU A 202 -13.31 -12.96 -2.19
C GLU A 202 -12.81 -13.79 -1.01
N GLY A 203 -12.07 -14.86 -1.26
CA GLY A 203 -11.40 -15.66 -0.23
C GLY A 203 -10.07 -15.07 0.26
N LEU A 204 -9.58 -13.99 -0.34
CA LEU A 204 -8.38 -13.31 0.14
C LEU A 204 -8.71 -12.47 1.37
N GLU A 205 -7.86 -12.57 2.40
CA GLU A 205 -7.94 -11.69 3.56
C GLU A 205 -7.61 -10.24 3.14
N PRO A 206 -8.49 -9.26 3.37
CA PRO A 206 -8.20 -7.86 3.10
C PRO A 206 -7.09 -7.33 4.03
N SER A 207 -6.38 -6.30 3.58
CA SER A 207 -5.51 -5.53 4.45
C SER A 207 -6.31 -4.89 5.59
N CYS A 208 -5.66 -4.57 6.72
CA CYS A 208 -6.30 -3.77 7.74
C CYS A 208 -6.76 -2.42 7.19
N SER A 209 -7.77 -1.85 7.84
CA SER A 209 -8.31 -0.53 7.56
C SER A 209 -7.72 0.50 8.52
N GLY A 210 -8.28 1.72 8.52
CA GLY A 210 -7.89 2.80 9.40
C GLY A 210 -9.10 3.50 9.99
N PHE A 211 -8.99 3.90 11.26
CA PHE A 211 -9.91 4.83 11.89
C PHE A 211 -9.19 6.17 12.05
N VAL A 212 -9.76 7.22 11.45
CA VAL A 212 -9.12 8.53 11.33
C VAL A 212 -9.92 9.60 12.08
N LEU A 213 -9.22 10.38 12.90
CA LEU A 213 -9.72 11.64 13.44
C LEU A 213 -9.02 12.80 12.75
N MET A 214 -9.81 13.71 12.17
CA MET A 214 -9.33 14.96 11.59
C MET A 214 -9.56 16.07 12.60
N LEU A 215 -8.51 16.48 13.32
CA LEU A 215 -8.62 17.44 14.43
C LEU A 215 -8.00 18.78 14.04
N GLY A 216 -8.77 19.85 14.12
CA GLY A 216 -8.25 21.22 14.18
C GLY A 216 -8.13 21.65 15.64
N VAL A 217 -6.94 22.06 16.06
CA VAL A 217 -6.68 22.44 17.47
C VAL A 217 -6.21 23.89 17.55
N ASN A 218 -6.62 24.59 18.61
CA ASN A 218 -6.36 26.02 18.84
C ASN A 218 -5.04 26.32 19.56
N LYS A 219 -4.06 25.42 19.42
CA LYS A 219 -2.71 25.55 19.98
C LYS A 219 -1.73 24.77 19.13
N ARG A 220 -0.44 25.00 19.37
CA ARG A 220 0.65 24.23 18.76
C ARG A 220 1.28 23.28 19.78
N TYR A 221 1.58 22.06 19.34
CA TYR A 221 2.32 21.08 20.11
C TYR A 221 3.78 21.05 19.64
N LEU A 222 4.66 21.78 20.32
CA LEU A 222 6.05 21.95 19.90
C LEU A 222 6.86 20.64 19.88
N GLN A 223 6.43 19.65 20.64
CA GLN A 223 7.01 18.31 20.67
C GLN A 223 6.70 17.46 19.43
N LEU A 224 5.69 17.84 18.63
CA LEU A 224 5.34 17.11 17.42
C LEU A 224 6.25 17.50 16.25
N SER A 225 6.66 16.47 15.52
CA SER A 225 7.21 16.57 14.17
C SER A 225 6.09 16.47 13.12
N HIS A 226 6.43 16.49 11.84
CA HIS A 226 5.45 16.27 10.78
C HIS A 226 4.77 14.89 10.91
N HIS A 227 5.55 13.83 11.13
CA HIS A 227 5.09 12.46 11.34
C HIS A 227 5.47 12.02 12.76
N ASN A 228 4.51 11.49 13.51
CA ASN A 228 4.70 11.05 14.89
C ASN A 228 4.03 9.71 15.08
N ILE A 229 4.67 8.83 15.85
CA ILE A 229 4.15 7.49 16.11
C ILE A 229 4.27 7.23 17.61
N PHE A 230 3.14 6.92 18.22
CA PHE A 230 3.01 6.53 19.61
C PHE A 230 2.66 5.05 19.63
N PHE A 231 3.65 4.22 19.96
CA PHE A 231 3.53 2.77 19.88
C PHE A 231 2.65 2.22 21.00
N SER A 232 1.86 1.20 20.65
CA SER A 232 1.20 0.34 21.63
C SER A 232 2.23 -0.37 22.52
N ASP A 233 1.92 -0.52 23.80
CA ASP A 233 2.75 -1.30 24.73
C ASP A 233 2.69 -2.81 24.46
N ASP A 234 1.64 -3.28 23.77
CA ASP A 234 1.51 -4.68 23.34
C ASP A 234 1.16 -4.77 21.85
N TYR A 235 2.20 -4.61 21.04
CA TYR A 235 2.08 -4.66 19.58
C TYR A 235 1.52 -6.00 19.09
N ARG A 236 1.82 -7.12 19.75
CA ARG A 236 1.32 -8.43 19.31
C ARG A 236 -0.18 -8.57 19.58
N ALA A 237 -0.66 -8.04 20.71
CA ALA A 237 -2.08 -7.99 20.99
C ALA A 237 -2.84 -7.10 19.99
N GLU A 238 -2.26 -5.96 19.59
CA GLU A 238 -2.82 -5.07 18.56
C GLU A 238 -3.09 -5.84 17.24
N PHE A 239 -2.10 -6.55 16.71
CA PHE A 239 -2.30 -7.34 15.47
C PHE A 239 -3.24 -8.55 15.66
N ALA A 240 -3.29 -9.13 16.86
CA ALA A 240 -4.27 -10.18 17.16
C ALA A 240 -5.71 -9.64 17.20
N ASP A 241 -5.92 -8.40 17.66
CA ASP A 241 -7.21 -7.70 17.55
C ASP A 241 -7.60 -7.47 16.09
N LEU A 242 -6.67 -6.93 15.28
CA LEU A 242 -6.91 -6.54 13.90
C LEU A 242 -7.26 -7.72 12.97
N PHE A 243 -6.44 -8.78 13.00
CA PHE A 243 -6.52 -9.90 12.04
C PHE A 243 -7.10 -11.20 12.64
N GLY A 244 -7.00 -11.38 13.95
CA GLY A 244 -7.53 -12.58 14.61
C GLY A 244 -8.97 -12.39 15.06
N ARG A 245 -9.21 -11.33 15.85
CA ARG A 245 -10.51 -11.05 16.48
C ARG A 245 -11.41 -10.16 15.64
N HIS A 246 -10.85 -9.41 14.70
CA HIS A 246 -11.52 -8.40 13.88
C HIS A 246 -12.23 -7.33 14.73
N VAL A 247 -11.55 -6.86 15.78
CA VAL A 247 -12.04 -5.80 16.65
C VAL A 247 -11.05 -4.63 16.70
N PRO A 248 -11.52 -3.39 16.91
CA PRO A 248 -10.62 -2.26 17.11
C PRO A 248 -9.74 -2.48 18.36
N PRO A 249 -8.40 -2.30 18.27
CA PRO A 249 -7.50 -2.54 19.38
C PRO A 249 -7.82 -1.69 20.62
N GLY A 250 -7.67 -2.29 21.80
CA GLY A 250 -7.92 -1.59 23.05
C GLY A 250 -6.83 -0.57 23.43
N ASN A 251 -5.58 -0.84 23.03
CA ASN A 251 -4.40 0.00 23.17
C ASN A 251 -3.71 0.10 21.79
N PRO A 252 -4.21 0.96 20.88
CA PRO A 252 -3.73 1.03 19.51
C PRO A 252 -2.40 1.78 19.42
N THR A 253 -1.60 1.47 18.40
CA THR A 253 -0.54 2.37 17.96
C THR A 253 -1.16 3.57 17.24
N ILE A 254 -0.78 4.78 17.64
CA ILE A 254 -1.35 6.02 17.10
C ILE A 254 -0.33 6.73 16.22
N TYR A 255 -0.73 6.99 14.98
CA TYR A 255 0.00 7.87 14.07
C TYR A 255 -0.64 9.26 14.08
N ILE A 256 0.18 10.29 14.31
CA ILE A 256 -0.24 11.69 14.18
C ILE A 256 0.58 12.37 13.09
N CYS A 257 -0.10 12.88 12.07
CA CYS A 257 0.48 13.77 11.08
C CYS A 257 0.07 15.22 11.37
N ALA A 258 1.06 16.08 11.64
CA ALA A 258 0.88 17.51 11.87
C ALA A 258 1.48 18.29 10.69
N THR A 259 0.73 18.40 9.58
CA THR A 259 1.29 18.96 8.33
C THR A 259 1.69 20.42 8.45
N SER A 260 1.04 21.18 9.35
CA SER A 260 1.39 22.57 9.66
C SER A 260 2.81 22.75 10.22
N ARG A 261 3.48 21.66 10.63
CA ARG A 261 4.90 21.66 11.01
C ARG A 261 5.84 21.83 9.82
N SER A 262 5.44 21.37 8.63
CA SER A 262 6.20 21.57 7.39
C SER A 262 5.64 22.68 6.53
N ASP A 263 4.36 23.01 6.69
CA ASP A 263 3.68 23.97 5.84
C ASP A 263 2.65 24.79 6.61
N ALA A 264 3.05 26.02 6.99
CA ALA A 264 2.21 26.92 7.77
C ALA A 264 0.89 27.30 7.09
N THR A 265 0.69 27.00 5.80
CA THR A 265 -0.60 27.24 5.13
C THR A 265 -1.68 26.21 5.49
N GLN A 266 -1.30 25.10 6.11
CA GLN A 266 -2.21 23.99 6.43
C GLN A 266 -3.04 24.21 7.70
N ALA A 267 -2.75 25.25 8.49
CA ALA A 267 -3.53 25.63 9.66
C ALA A 267 -3.45 27.15 9.90
N PRO A 268 -4.47 27.78 10.52
CA PRO A 268 -4.37 29.16 10.96
C PRO A 268 -3.18 29.42 11.90
N GLU A 269 -2.77 30.68 12.01
CA GLU A 269 -1.72 31.06 12.96
C GLU A 269 -2.10 30.66 14.40
N GLY A 270 -1.12 30.15 15.15
CA GLY A 270 -1.33 29.62 16.51
C GLY A 270 -2.08 28.29 16.60
N HIS A 271 -2.60 27.76 15.50
CA HIS A 271 -3.36 26.50 15.43
C HIS A 271 -2.53 25.36 14.83
N GLU A 272 -3.07 24.15 14.89
CA GLU A 272 -2.47 22.95 14.30
C GLU A 272 -3.55 22.05 13.67
N ASN A 273 -3.19 21.37 12.58
CA ASN A 273 -4.05 20.38 11.94
C ASN A 273 -3.49 18.96 12.16
N LEU A 274 -4.20 18.15 12.93
CA LEU A 274 -3.78 16.82 13.31
C LEU A 274 -4.63 15.77 12.57
N PHE A 275 -3.98 15.04 11.68
CA PHE A 275 -4.51 13.77 11.16
C PHE A 275 -4.06 12.67 12.12
N VAL A 276 -5.01 12.11 12.86
CA VAL A 276 -4.76 11.01 13.81
C VAL A 276 -5.31 9.73 13.21
N LEU A 277 -4.47 8.72 13.05
CA LEU A 277 -4.83 7.42 12.51
C LEU A 277 -4.46 6.33 13.49
N VAL A 278 -5.38 5.41 13.68
CA VAL A 278 -5.12 4.10 14.28
C VAL A 278 -5.50 3.02 13.28
N ASN A 279 -4.77 1.91 13.28
CA ASN A 279 -5.17 0.75 12.49
C ASN A 279 -6.50 0.21 13.01
N ALA A 280 -7.36 -0.22 12.09
CA ALA A 280 -8.65 -0.82 12.39
C ALA A 280 -8.79 -2.13 11.61
N PRO A 281 -9.58 -3.11 12.10
CA PRO A 281 -9.86 -4.29 11.31
C PRO A 281 -10.58 -3.90 10.00
N TYR A 282 -10.40 -4.70 8.95
CA TYR A 282 -11.26 -4.57 7.77
C TYR A 282 -12.71 -4.84 8.14
N LEU A 283 -13.65 -4.32 7.33
CA LEU A 283 -15.07 -4.45 7.61
C LEU A 283 -15.52 -5.91 7.54
N THR A 284 -16.19 -6.37 8.59
CA THR A 284 -16.87 -7.66 8.64
C THR A 284 -18.35 -7.45 8.92
N ALA A 285 -19.15 -8.51 8.85
CA ALA A 285 -20.57 -8.46 9.24
C ALA A 285 -20.79 -8.04 10.72
N ARG A 286 -19.74 -8.03 11.55
CA ARG A 286 -19.79 -7.60 12.96
C ARG A 286 -19.45 -6.12 13.14
N SER A 287 -18.89 -5.48 12.12
CA SER A 287 -18.45 -4.08 12.18
C SER A 287 -19.65 -3.15 12.07
N ASP A 288 -19.84 -2.29 13.08
CA ASP A 288 -20.88 -1.26 13.07
C ASP A 288 -20.27 0.08 13.52
N TRP A 289 -19.61 0.76 12.60
CA TRP A 289 -18.97 2.04 12.88
C TRP A 289 -19.95 3.19 13.07
N GLN A 290 -21.21 3.05 12.64
CA GLN A 290 -22.23 4.05 12.96
C GLN A 290 -22.54 4.05 14.46
N ARG A 291 -22.55 2.87 15.09
CA ARG A 291 -22.70 2.70 16.52
C ARG A 291 -21.40 2.93 17.30
N ASP A 292 -20.29 2.32 16.84
CA ASP A 292 -19.09 2.14 17.66
C ASP A 292 -18.08 3.31 17.54
N ALA A 293 -18.17 4.14 16.50
CA ALA A 293 -17.18 5.19 16.23
C ALA A 293 -17.04 6.21 17.37
N SER A 294 -18.14 6.62 18.01
CA SER A 294 -18.08 7.62 19.08
C SER A 294 -17.32 7.09 20.30
N ALA A 295 -17.61 5.86 20.74
CA ALA A 295 -16.92 5.26 21.87
C ALA A 295 -15.44 5.00 21.56
N TYR A 296 -15.14 4.61 20.33
CA TYR A 296 -13.75 4.39 19.90
C TYR A 296 -12.98 5.70 19.76
N ARG A 297 -13.61 6.79 19.29
CA ARG A 297 -13.02 8.14 19.30
C ARG A 297 -12.58 8.53 20.71
N GLU A 298 -13.45 8.42 21.71
CA GLU A 298 -13.10 8.79 23.09
C GLU A 298 -11.92 7.95 23.59
N ARG A 299 -11.91 6.64 23.31
CA ARG A 299 -10.75 5.79 23.64
C ARG A 299 -9.45 6.26 23.00
N VAL A 300 -9.47 6.62 21.70
CA VAL A 300 -8.27 7.13 21.02
C VAL A 300 -7.82 8.45 21.64
N LEU A 301 -8.75 9.34 22.00
CA LEU A 301 -8.44 10.61 22.66
C LEU A 301 -7.91 10.42 24.08
N ASP A 302 -8.38 9.41 24.83
CA ASP A 302 -7.89 9.10 26.18
C ASP A 302 -6.45 8.58 26.19
N VAL A 303 -6.00 7.95 25.09
CA VAL A 303 -4.64 7.43 24.94
C VAL A 303 -3.64 8.53 24.49
N LEU A 304 -4.14 9.61 23.87
CA LEU A 304 -3.34 10.73 23.35
C LEU A 304 -2.87 11.70 24.45
#